data_AF-E4XFW8-F1
#
_entry.id   AF-E4XFW8-F1
#
_cell.length_a   1.000
_cell.length_b   1.000
_cell.length_c   1.000
_cell.angle_alpha   90.00
_cell.angle_beta   90.00
_cell.angle_gamma   90.00
#
_symmetry.space_group_name_H-M   'P 1'
#
loop_
_entity.id
_entity.type
_entity.pdbx_description
1 polymer ?
#
loop_
_entity_poly.entity_id
_entity_poly.type
_entity_poly.pdbx_seq_one_letter_code
_entity_poly.pdbx_strand_id
1 'polypeptide(L)'
;MEVDQSNSAWLLSKALNAKNINESRAWLESAKAESPKSFNVMISAYELECRARTSPKDTANVKILLESDCDITKSEVNTFRSEVITALGLTNFRELIIEFINITKYDIDENIDLLLKLLKKYPDYIKPVGPNICDKLLIGEKHDAGGDPDMTPLNKKRHIAVNTVFPILFESGKLTTVQGKTFYKWFQKSLEYTVWYISTSKRPKNSPAIDGDPWAKLRKIRQHVGKHAQWEDEPTLPPQPTQSLWQTLKWLKTIYTQRTRSQNDNVMRKQTFYTAVNVYLEAAARYVAISEPSLMCKTTSKQTYSQFPIYGMIIDPDDRPQGKYYDKNFDDLCERQQYFMASITAKKMLDDDYAFAEDLLKLQKALKFNRWRWLEAFNIDFSIKDRDYDQAIRLLSNLIKAGNWPKPVLYRWRVQLGSCFCALEKIKTSVTYLYDAVLYALIKWAKFELGSRSPLRCSYHSDSSYFDGYISRA
;
A
#
# COMPACT_ATOMS: atom_id res chain seq x y z
N MET A 1 35.41 55.22 -7.22
CA MET A 1 35.22 53.80 -7.60
C MET A 1 36.48 53.06 -7.16
N GLU A 2 36.32 51.91 -6.52
CA GLU A 2 37.36 51.03 -5.93
C GLU A 2 37.94 51.43 -4.55
N VAL A 3 37.24 51.10 -3.45
CA VAL A 3 37.78 50.49 -2.21
C VAL A 3 36.54 49.99 -1.42
N ASP A 4 36.38 48.68 -1.19
CA ASP A 4 35.60 48.13 -0.05
C ASP A 4 35.55 46.58 0.01
N GLN A 5 35.95 45.85 -1.05
CA GLN A 5 35.97 44.38 -1.01
C GLN A 5 37.14 43.77 -0.20
N SER A 6 38.16 44.57 0.14
CA SER A 6 39.39 44.07 0.78
C SER A 6 39.27 43.86 2.29
N ASN A 7 38.57 44.72 3.02
CA ASN A 7 38.50 44.65 4.48
C ASN A 7 37.50 43.60 4.96
N SER A 8 36.32 43.55 4.36
CA SER A 8 35.29 42.57 4.72
C SER A 8 35.76 41.13 4.50
N ALA A 9 36.49 40.87 3.41
CA ALA A 9 37.10 39.56 3.13
C ALA A 9 38.20 39.20 4.14
N TRP A 10 38.97 40.19 4.62
CA TRP A 10 39.98 40.00 5.66
C TRP A 10 39.34 39.71 7.02
N LEU A 11 38.30 40.44 7.41
CA LEU A 11 37.54 40.20 8.65
C LEU A 11 36.85 38.83 8.63
N LEU A 12 36.34 38.41 7.49
CA LEU A 12 35.81 37.06 7.27
C LEU A 12 36.88 35.98 7.46
N SER A 13 38.06 36.18 6.88
CA SER A 13 39.19 35.26 7.07
C SER A 13 39.61 35.17 8.53
N LYS A 14 39.56 36.28 9.28
CA LYS A 14 39.81 36.29 10.74
C LYS A 14 38.72 35.55 11.51
N ALA A 15 37.44 35.74 11.15
CA ALA A 15 36.34 35.02 11.77
C ALA A 15 36.43 33.51 11.56
N LEU A 16 36.75 33.06 10.35
CA LEU A 16 36.84 31.63 10.00
C LEU A 16 38.04 30.93 10.64
N ASN A 17 39.13 31.67 10.89
CA ASN A 17 40.36 31.15 11.50
C ASN A 17 40.44 31.37 13.02
N ALA A 18 39.38 31.89 13.64
CA ALA A 18 39.34 32.14 15.08
C ALA A 18 39.36 30.83 15.88
N LYS A 19 40.02 30.84 17.05
CA LYS A 19 40.24 29.62 17.86
C LYS A 19 39.02 29.21 18.68
N ASN A 20 38.11 30.14 18.93
CA ASN A 20 36.88 29.89 19.68
C ASN A 20 35.69 30.66 19.09
N ILE A 21 34.48 30.21 19.44
CA ILE A 21 33.21 30.70 18.89
C ILE A 21 32.96 32.18 19.24
N ASN A 22 33.37 32.62 20.43
CA ASN A 22 33.14 34.00 20.87
C ASN A 22 34.02 34.99 20.10
N GLU A 23 35.26 34.60 19.83
CA GLU A 23 36.21 35.35 19.00
C GLU A 23 35.72 35.42 17.55
N SER A 24 35.28 34.29 17.00
CA SER A 24 34.67 34.24 15.66
C SER A 24 33.44 35.17 15.56
N ARG A 25 32.63 35.25 16.62
CA ARG A 25 31.42 36.10 16.68
C ARG A 25 31.78 37.59 16.69
N ALA A 26 32.79 37.99 17.47
CA ALA A 26 33.25 39.38 17.50
C ALA A 26 33.74 39.85 16.13
N TRP A 27 34.50 38.99 15.42
CA TRP A 27 34.98 39.31 14.06
C TRP A 27 33.84 39.42 13.04
N LEU A 28 32.80 38.57 13.15
CA LEU A 28 31.63 38.65 12.26
C LEU A 28 30.74 39.86 12.56
N GLU A 29 30.60 40.27 13.81
CA GLU A 29 29.92 41.51 14.18
C GLU A 29 30.63 42.72 13.57
N SER A 30 31.97 42.75 13.61
CA SER A 30 32.76 43.80 12.95
C SER A 30 32.62 43.76 11.43
N ALA A 31 32.67 42.57 10.82
CA ALA A 31 32.46 42.42 9.39
C ALA A 31 31.06 42.86 8.95
N LYS A 32 30.05 42.64 9.80
CA LYS A 32 28.66 43.03 9.58
C LYS A 32 28.44 44.52 9.75
N ALA A 33 29.15 45.17 10.67
CA ALA A 33 29.12 46.62 10.80
C ALA A 33 29.72 47.33 9.57
N GLU A 34 30.80 46.78 9.02
CA GLU A 34 31.51 47.37 7.88
C GLU A 34 30.84 47.04 6.53
N SER A 35 30.29 45.83 6.38
CA SER A 35 29.65 45.40 5.14
C SER A 35 28.35 44.62 5.43
N PRO A 36 27.30 45.30 5.94
CA PRO A 36 26.06 44.66 6.39
C PRO A 36 25.30 43.94 5.27
N LYS A 37 25.56 44.29 4.00
CA LYS A 37 24.95 43.67 2.81
C LYS A 37 25.85 42.63 2.13
N SER A 38 27.04 42.35 2.68
CA SER A 38 27.97 41.38 2.09
C SER A 38 27.47 39.95 2.32
N PHE A 39 27.20 39.24 1.23
CA PHE A 39 26.73 37.86 1.24
C PHE A 39 27.60 36.93 2.09
N ASN A 40 28.92 37.02 1.91
CA ASN A 40 29.89 36.20 2.63
C ASN A 40 29.86 36.46 4.14
N VAL A 41 29.63 37.71 4.56
CA VAL A 41 29.54 38.08 5.98
C VAL A 41 28.28 37.51 6.62
N MET A 42 27.14 37.61 5.92
CA MET A 42 25.86 37.11 6.42
C MET A 42 25.81 35.58 6.53
N ILE A 43 26.37 34.85 5.55
CA ILE A 43 26.39 33.38 5.59
C ILE A 43 27.33 32.84 6.67
N SER A 44 28.53 33.43 6.83
CA SER A 44 29.44 33.03 7.89
C SER A 44 28.90 33.36 9.29
N ALA A 45 28.17 34.47 9.46
CA ALA A 45 27.47 34.80 10.71
C ALA A 45 26.40 33.76 11.05
N TYR A 46 25.62 33.32 10.06
CA TYR A 46 24.62 32.26 10.21
C TYR A 46 25.26 30.91 10.57
N GLU A 47 26.29 30.49 9.83
CA GLU A 47 27.02 29.25 10.09
C GLU A 47 27.64 29.22 11.50
N LEU A 48 28.20 30.35 11.95
CA LEU A 48 28.74 30.45 13.30
C LEU A 48 27.62 30.37 14.35
N GLU A 49 26.48 31.02 14.12
CA GLU A 49 25.34 30.94 15.03
C GLU A 49 24.79 29.51 15.13
N CYS A 50 24.81 28.76 14.02
CA CYS A 50 24.48 27.33 13.98
C CYS A 50 25.52 26.47 14.74
N ARG A 51 26.82 26.73 14.55
CA ARG A 51 27.90 26.01 15.28
C ARG A 51 27.89 26.30 16.79
N ALA A 52 27.48 27.50 17.17
CA ALA A 52 27.39 27.93 18.58
C ALA A 52 26.20 27.33 19.33
N ARG A 53 25.21 26.77 18.62
CA ARG A 53 23.95 26.26 19.20
C ARG A 53 23.75 24.78 18.89
N THR A 54 24.47 23.91 19.58
CA THR A 54 24.12 22.48 19.65
C THR A 54 22.91 22.27 20.56
N SER A 55 21.70 22.64 20.11
CA SER A 55 20.47 22.53 20.91
C SER A 55 19.22 22.21 20.06
N PRO A 56 18.27 21.38 20.55
CA PRO A 56 16.99 21.03 19.91
C PRO A 56 16.02 22.21 19.63
N LYS A 57 16.43 23.46 19.87
CA LYS A 57 15.63 24.67 19.57
C LYS A 57 15.60 25.04 18.08
N ASP A 58 16.50 24.50 17.25
CA ASP A 58 16.56 24.85 15.82
C ASP A 58 15.56 24.11 14.94
N THR A 59 15.07 22.94 15.37
CA THR A 59 13.92 22.30 14.72
C THR A 59 12.67 23.17 14.85
N ALA A 60 12.48 23.81 16.01
CA ALA A 60 11.43 24.81 16.19
C ALA A 60 11.67 26.04 15.32
N ASN A 61 12.91 26.52 15.14
CA ASN A 61 13.19 27.68 14.29
C ASN A 61 12.99 27.41 12.79
N VAL A 62 13.43 26.26 12.26
CA VAL A 62 13.21 25.86 10.85
C VAL A 62 11.74 25.53 10.61
N LYS A 63 11.09 24.87 11.58
CA LYS A 63 9.64 24.60 11.54
C LYS A 63 8.84 25.90 11.59
N ILE A 64 9.20 26.82 12.48
CA ILE A 64 8.65 28.18 12.53
C ILE A 64 8.91 28.86 11.18
N LEU A 65 10.11 28.82 10.59
CA LEU A 65 10.38 29.44 9.28
C LEU A 65 9.55 28.86 8.12
N LEU A 66 9.40 27.53 8.07
CA LEU A 66 8.54 26.86 7.09
C LEU A 66 7.05 27.19 7.30
N GLU A 67 6.63 27.36 8.56
CA GLU A 67 5.25 27.67 8.98
C GLU A 67 4.94 29.19 8.97
N SER A 68 5.93 30.08 9.17
CA SER A 68 5.79 31.53 9.38
C SER A 68 5.84 32.35 8.09
N ASP A 69 6.39 31.79 7.02
CA ASP A 69 6.29 32.41 5.68
C ASP A 69 4.84 32.41 5.13
N CYS A 70 3.85 31.89 5.89
CA CYS A 70 2.43 32.07 5.60
C CYS A 70 1.84 33.38 6.17
N ASP A 71 2.55 34.10 7.04
CA ASP A 71 2.04 35.30 7.73
C ASP A 71 3.15 36.33 8.07
N ILE A 72 4.09 36.58 7.15
CA ILE A 72 5.14 37.62 7.32
C ILE A 72 4.50 39.03 7.50
N THR A 73 3.22 39.20 7.17
CA THR A 73 2.51 40.46 7.38
C THR A 73 2.05 40.72 8.82
N LYS A 74 2.12 39.77 9.78
CA LYS A 74 1.40 39.94 11.06
C LYS A 74 2.10 39.55 12.37
N SER A 75 3.41 39.31 12.38
CA SER A 75 4.10 39.02 13.64
C SER A 75 5.38 39.83 13.79
N GLU A 76 5.43 40.69 14.81
CA GLU A 76 6.57 41.51 15.25
C GLU A 76 7.81 40.68 15.65
N VAL A 77 7.77 39.35 15.50
CA VAL A 77 8.85 38.43 15.88
C VAL A 77 9.74 38.14 14.66
N ASN A 78 10.69 39.08 14.44
CA ASN A 78 12.02 38.93 13.79
C ASN A 78 12.29 39.82 12.56
N THR A 79 12.53 41.10 12.81
CA THR A 79 13.15 42.05 11.86
C THR A 79 14.44 41.48 11.25
N PHE A 80 15.30 40.86 12.05
CA PHE A 80 16.55 40.23 11.59
C PHE A 80 16.34 39.08 10.60
N ARG A 81 15.28 38.27 10.78
CA ARG A 81 15.00 37.13 9.88
C ARG A 81 14.43 37.61 8.55
N SER A 82 13.57 38.63 8.57
CA SER A 82 13.11 39.30 7.35
C SER A 82 14.28 39.91 6.58
N GLU A 83 15.23 40.53 7.28
CA GLU A 83 16.45 41.08 6.68
C GLU A 83 17.33 40.00 6.05
N VAL A 84 17.54 38.86 6.73
CA VAL A 84 18.32 37.73 6.19
C VAL A 84 17.66 37.10 4.96
N ILE A 85 16.33 36.89 4.96
CA ILE A 85 15.59 36.36 3.80
C ILE A 85 15.65 37.35 2.62
N THR A 86 15.51 38.64 2.90
CA THR A 86 15.58 39.70 1.89
C THR A 86 16.99 39.84 1.31
N ALA A 87 18.03 39.65 2.14
CA ALA A 87 19.42 39.81 1.75
C ALA A 87 20.00 38.57 1.05
N LEU A 88 19.56 37.35 1.42
CA LEU A 88 19.95 36.11 0.74
C LEU A 88 19.24 35.92 -0.59
N GLY A 89 18.04 36.50 -0.74
CA GLY A 89 17.11 36.16 -1.81
C GLY A 89 16.46 34.80 -1.55
N LEU A 90 15.20 34.66 -1.98
CA LEU A 90 14.37 33.48 -1.70
C LEU A 90 15.00 32.15 -2.17
N THR A 91 15.80 32.16 -3.25
CA THR A 91 16.42 30.95 -3.81
C THR A 91 17.57 30.42 -2.95
N ASN A 92 18.50 31.30 -2.54
CA ASN A 92 19.66 30.89 -1.73
C ASN A 92 19.23 30.47 -0.31
N PHE A 93 18.19 31.12 0.24
CA PHE A 93 17.63 30.74 1.53
C PHE A 93 17.02 29.33 1.52
N ARG A 94 16.37 28.93 0.41
CA ARG A 94 15.78 27.58 0.26
C ARG A 94 16.84 26.50 0.12
N GLU A 95 17.94 26.77 -0.58
CA GLU A 95 19.08 25.86 -0.67
C GLU A 95 19.74 25.64 0.70
N LEU A 96 19.91 26.72 1.47
CA LEU A 96 20.36 26.66 2.87
C LEU A 96 19.44 25.80 3.74
N ILE A 97 18.11 25.89 3.60
CA ILE A 97 17.18 25.01 4.35
C ILE A 97 17.41 23.54 4.00
N ILE A 98 17.56 23.22 2.70
CA ILE A 98 17.76 21.84 2.25
C ILE A 98 19.09 21.29 2.77
N GLU A 99 20.16 22.08 2.67
CA GLU A 99 21.48 21.72 3.15
C GLU A 99 21.49 21.57 4.67
N PHE A 100 20.83 22.48 5.39
CA PHE A 100 20.64 22.37 6.83
C PHE A 100 19.92 21.08 7.21
N ILE A 101 18.80 20.75 6.57
CA ILE A 101 18.06 19.50 6.81
C ILE A 101 18.92 18.27 6.46
N ASN A 102 19.81 18.34 5.48
CA ASN A 102 20.67 17.22 5.10
C ASN A 102 21.87 17.00 6.05
N ILE A 103 22.42 18.06 6.63
CA ILE A 103 23.62 18.01 7.49
C ILE A 103 23.27 17.69 8.94
N THR A 104 22.08 18.09 9.39
CA THR A 104 21.63 17.86 10.76
C THR A 104 21.33 16.37 11.00
N LYS A 105 21.85 15.84 12.11
CA LYS A 105 21.56 14.49 12.62
C LYS A 105 20.16 14.41 13.24
N TYR A 106 19.13 14.83 12.49
CA TYR A 106 17.74 14.67 12.93
C TYR A 106 17.31 13.21 12.87
N ASP A 107 16.30 12.87 13.68
CA ASP A 107 15.55 11.65 13.46
C ASP A 107 14.95 11.65 12.05
N ILE A 108 14.95 10.49 11.39
CA ILE A 108 14.52 10.35 10.00
C ILE A 108 13.10 10.88 9.83
N ASP A 109 12.23 10.67 10.83
CA ASP A 109 10.84 11.13 10.80
C ASP A 109 10.70 12.67 10.81
N GLU A 110 11.47 13.39 11.64
CA GLU A 110 11.47 14.85 11.67
C GLU A 110 12.05 15.44 10.38
N ASN A 111 13.10 14.82 9.86
CA ASN A 111 13.72 15.20 8.59
C ASN A 111 12.70 15.13 7.44
N ILE A 112 11.92 14.04 7.38
CA ILE A 112 10.91 13.84 6.35
C ILE A 112 9.75 14.82 6.49
N ASP A 113 9.28 15.12 7.70
CA ASP A 113 8.20 16.11 7.91
C ASP A 113 8.60 17.49 7.36
N LEU A 114 9.82 17.93 7.66
CA LEU A 114 10.34 19.22 7.18
C LEU A 114 10.49 19.24 5.65
N LEU A 115 11.03 18.18 5.06
CA LEU A 115 11.16 18.09 3.59
C LEU A 115 9.80 18.01 2.90
N LEU A 116 8.83 17.31 3.48
CA LEU A 116 7.46 17.26 2.96
C LEU A 116 6.79 18.62 2.99
N LYS A 117 6.94 19.39 4.07
CA LYS A 117 6.47 20.77 4.16
C LYS A 117 7.13 21.65 3.09
N LEU A 118 8.44 21.49 2.89
CA LEU A 118 9.18 22.19 1.84
C LEU A 118 8.66 21.84 0.45
N LEU A 119 8.45 20.57 0.12
CA LEU A 119 7.95 20.15 -1.19
C LEU A 119 6.53 20.61 -1.48
N LYS A 120 5.65 20.62 -0.47
CA LYS A 120 4.29 21.15 -0.60
C LYS A 120 4.29 22.65 -0.88
N LYS A 121 5.20 23.39 -0.24
CA LYS A 121 5.30 24.84 -0.37
C LYS A 121 6.04 25.28 -1.63
N TYR A 122 7.08 24.55 -2.01
CA TYR A 122 7.96 24.86 -3.14
C TYR A 122 8.08 23.64 -4.07
N PRO A 123 7.07 23.42 -4.94
CA PRO A 123 7.05 22.27 -5.84
C PRO A 123 8.24 22.18 -6.81
N ASP A 124 8.96 23.28 -7.06
CA ASP A 124 10.16 23.29 -7.92
C ASP A 124 11.30 22.43 -7.37
N TYR A 125 11.34 22.23 -6.05
CA TYR A 125 12.35 21.39 -5.40
C TYR A 125 12.03 19.90 -5.43
N ILE A 126 10.87 19.51 -5.97
CA ILE A 126 10.50 18.10 -6.10
C ILE A 126 11.52 17.33 -6.95
N LYS A 127 12.04 17.95 -8.01
CA LYS A 127 13.03 17.32 -8.89
C LYS A 127 14.38 17.05 -8.17
N PRO A 128 15.03 18.04 -7.52
CA PRO A 128 16.31 17.80 -6.84
C PRO A 128 16.20 17.05 -5.51
N VAL A 129 15.10 17.22 -4.76
CA VAL A 129 15.00 16.71 -3.37
C VAL A 129 14.12 15.46 -3.26
N GLY A 130 13.06 15.38 -4.05
CA GLY A 130 12.02 14.35 -3.93
C GLY A 130 12.53 12.90 -4.00
N PRO A 131 13.32 12.51 -5.02
CA PRO A 131 13.85 11.15 -5.12
C PRO A 131 14.71 10.74 -3.91
N ASN A 132 15.49 11.68 -3.35
CA ASN A 132 16.35 11.42 -2.18
C ASN A 132 15.51 11.12 -0.93
N ILE A 133 14.36 11.78 -0.74
CA ILE A 133 13.43 11.47 0.36
C ILE A 133 12.97 10.02 0.27
N CYS A 134 12.59 9.56 -0.92
CA CYS A 134 12.20 8.17 -1.13
C CYS A 134 13.32 7.22 -0.77
N ASP A 135 14.54 7.45 -1.28
CA ASP A 135 15.66 6.56 -0.99
C ASP A 135 16.01 6.53 0.50
N LYS A 136 16.00 7.68 1.20
CA LYS A 136 16.17 7.74 2.66
C LYS A 136 15.12 6.93 3.42
N LEU A 137 13.85 7.04 3.04
CA LEU A 137 12.75 6.25 3.61
C LEU A 137 12.94 4.74 3.40
N LEU A 138 13.31 4.34 2.18
CA LEU A 138 13.50 2.94 1.80
C LEU A 138 14.75 2.32 2.42
N ILE A 139 15.81 3.10 2.64
CA ILE A 139 17.00 2.67 3.36
C ILE A 139 16.68 2.56 4.85
N GLY A 140 16.04 3.58 5.42
CA GLY A 140 15.68 3.62 6.83
C GLY A 140 14.77 2.46 7.27
N GLU A 141 13.92 1.96 6.37
CA GLU A 141 13.08 0.78 6.62
C GLU A 141 13.90 -0.47 6.98
N LYS A 142 15.09 -0.65 6.39
CA LYS A 142 15.95 -1.80 6.70
C LYS A 142 16.47 -1.78 8.13
N HIS A 143 16.53 -0.59 8.74
CA HIS A 143 17.03 -0.38 10.10
C HIS A 143 15.91 -0.42 11.16
N ASP A 144 14.66 -0.14 10.78
CA ASP A 144 13.48 -0.13 11.68
C ASP A 144 12.71 -1.45 11.74
N ALA A 145 13.14 -2.48 11.00
CA ALA A 145 12.56 -3.82 11.09
C ALA A 145 12.89 -4.42 12.45
N GLY A 146 12.19 -3.96 13.50
CA GLY A 146 12.41 -4.29 14.91
C GLY A 146 12.23 -5.79 15.18
N GLY A 147 13.27 -6.56 14.90
CA GLY A 147 13.36 -8.01 15.14
C GLY A 147 12.52 -8.90 14.23
N ASP A 148 11.41 -8.40 13.67
CA ASP A 148 10.54 -9.16 12.77
C ASP A 148 10.71 -8.73 11.30
N PRO A 149 11.52 -9.44 10.50
CA PRO A 149 11.69 -9.14 9.08
C PRO A 149 10.39 -9.29 8.28
N ASP A 150 9.35 -9.91 8.83
CA ASP A 150 8.09 -10.16 8.14
C ASP A 150 7.14 -8.96 8.18
N MET A 151 7.33 -8.02 9.11
CA MET A 151 6.54 -6.78 9.19
C MET A 151 7.17 -5.62 8.42
N THR A 152 8.28 -5.88 7.72
CA THR A 152 9.01 -4.88 6.92
C THR A 152 8.07 -4.11 5.98
N PRO A 153 7.12 -4.71 5.25
CA PRO A 153 6.23 -3.93 4.38
C PRO A 153 5.22 -3.04 5.11
N LEU A 154 5.00 -3.17 6.44
CA LEU A 154 3.99 -2.42 7.21
C LEU A 154 4.58 -1.40 8.18
N ASN A 155 5.83 -1.01 7.98
CA ASN A 155 6.49 -0.02 8.82
C ASN A 155 6.04 1.43 8.51
N LYS A 156 6.34 2.35 9.44
CA LYS A 156 6.01 3.78 9.35
C LYS A 156 6.64 4.46 8.13
N LYS A 157 7.91 4.16 7.82
CA LYS A 157 8.64 4.71 6.66
C LYS A 157 7.98 4.30 5.34
N ARG A 158 7.61 3.02 5.17
CA ARG A 158 6.86 2.53 4.00
C ARG A 158 5.50 3.21 3.89
N HIS A 159 4.79 3.36 5.02
CA HIS A 159 3.51 4.07 5.05
C HIS A 159 3.66 5.50 4.52
N ILE A 160 4.64 6.26 5.02
CA ILE A 160 4.90 7.65 4.59
C ILE A 160 5.28 7.70 3.11
N ALA A 161 6.14 6.78 2.65
CA ALA A 161 6.53 6.71 1.25
C ALA A 161 5.32 6.52 0.33
N VAL A 162 4.47 5.53 0.61
CA VAL A 162 3.36 5.14 -0.26
C VAL A 162 2.18 6.11 -0.18
N ASN A 163 1.81 6.57 1.01
CA ASN A 163 0.60 7.38 1.20
C ASN A 163 0.84 8.89 1.13
N THR A 164 2.08 9.36 1.30
CA THR A 164 2.38 10.80 1.38
C THR A 164 3.36 11.24 0.31
N VAL A 165 4.55 10.63 0.27
CA VAL A 165 5.63 11.09 -0.62
C VAL A 165 5.30 10.79 -2.08
N PHE A 166 4.97 9.54 -2.42
CA PHE A 166 4.68 9.13 -3.79
C PHE A 166 3.56 9.97 -4.45
N PRO A 167 2.39 10.20 -3.81
CA PRO A 167 1.39 11.11 -4.36
C PRO A 167 1.94 12.50 -4.69
N ILE A 168 2.68 13.14 -3.77
CA ILE A 168 3.27 14.48 -3.98
C ILE A 168 4.24 14.48 -5.17
N LEU A 169 5.10 13.46 -5.23
CA LEU A 169 6.08 13.35 -6.30
C LEU A 169 5.42 13.13 -7.67
N PHE A 170 4.42 12.27 -7.73
CA PHE A 170 3.77 11.88 -8.99
C PHE A 170 2.79 12.93 -9.51
N GLU A 171 2.06 13.61 -8.62
CA GLU A 171 1.14 14.69 -8.99
C GLU A 171 1.88 15.92 -9.53
N SER A 172 3.14 16.12 -9.13
CA SER A 172 3.94 17.25 -9.58
C SER A 172 4.27 17.25 -11.08
N GLY A 173 4.36 16.07 -11.71
CA GLY A 173 4.85 15.91 -13.07
C GLY A 173 6.33 16.29 -13.30
N LYS A 174 7.08 16.65 -12.24
CA LYS A 174 8.44 17.24 -12.35
C LYS A 174 9.59 16.22 -12.31
N LEU A 175 9.30 14.91 -12.21
CA LEU A 175 10.29 13.84 -12.05
C LEU A 175 10.99 13.41 -13.35
N THR A 176 11.57 14.34 -14.10
CA THR A 176 12.17 14.08 -15.43
C THR A 176 13.52 13.37 -15.40
N THR A 177 14.25 13.41 -14.28
CA THR A 177 15.61 12.85 -14.14
C THR A 177 15.65 11.43 -13.56
N VAL A 178 14.51 10.91 -13.10
CA VAL A 178 14.45 9.59 -12.47
C VAL A 178 14.40 8.50 -13.54
N GLN A 179 15.26 7.48 -13.41
CA GLN A 179 15.27 6.36 -14.35
C GLN A 179 14.00 5.49 -14.23
N GLY A 180 13.49 4.99 -15.36
CA GLY A 180 12.32 4.09 -15.41
C GLY A 180 12.39 2.90 -14.44
N LYS A 181 13.58 2.34 -14.22
CA LYS A 181 13.81 1.24 -13.26
C LYS A 181 13.38 1.59 -11.83
N THR A 182 13.59 2.84 -11.43
CA THR A 182 13.23 3.34 -10.09
C THR A 182 11.72 3.41 -9.90
N PHE A 183 10.98 3.81 -10.94
CA PHE A 183 9.51 3.82 -10.90
C PHE A 183 8.93 2.41 -10.75
N TYR A 184 9.48 1.40 -11.42
CA TYR A 184 9.05 0.00 -11.23
C TYR A 184 9.30 -0.49 -9.81
N LYS A 185 10.46 -0.12 -9.23
CA LYS A 185 10.79 -0.42 -7.83
C LYS A 185 9.78 0.24 -6.89
N TRP A 186 9.45 1.52 -7.09
CA TRP A 186 8.47 2.24 -6.28
C TRP A 186 7.08 1.61 -6.39
N PHE A 187 6.63 1.25 -7.59
CA PHE A 187 5.35 0.56 -7.79
C PHE A 187 5.32 -0.78 -7.07
N GLN A 188 6.35 -1.62 -7.24
CA GLN A 188 6.43 -2.91 -6.56
C GLN A 188 6.36 -2.74 -5.04
N LYS A 189 7.03 -1.72 -4.51
CA LYS A 189 6.99 -1.38 -3.09
C LYS A 189 5.62 -0.90 -2.60
N SER A 190 4.90 -0.14 -3.41
CA SER A 190 3.51 0.23 -3.14
C SER A 190 2.58 -0.97 -3.17
N LEU A 191 2.76 -1.88 -4.14
CA LEU A 191 2.03 -3.14 -4.22
C LEU A 191 2.26 -3.99 -2.98
N GLU A 192 3.53 -4.17 -2.58
CA GLU A 192 3.90 -4.90 -1.36
C GLU A 192 3.19 -4.33 -0.12
N TYR A 193 3.27 -3.01 0.08
CA TYR A 193 2.60 -2.32 1.18
C TYR A 193 1.08 -2.53 1.15
N THR A 194 0.43 -2.26 0.02
CA THR A 194 -1.03 -2.34 -0.11
C THR A 194 -1.54 -3.75 0.19
N VAL A 195 -0.89 -4.78 -0.38
CA VAL A 195 -1.35 -6.15 -0.20
C VAL A 195 -1.12 -6.62 1.24
N TRP A 196 0.01 -6.29 1.85
CA TRP A 196 0.23 -6.59 3.27
C TRP A 196 -0.78 -5.87 4.18
N TYR A 197 -1.13 -4.62 3.84
CA TYR A 197 -2.06 -3.83 4.64
C TYR A 197 -3.44 -4.44 4.71
N ILE A 198 -3.98 -4.90 3.58
CA ILE A 198 -5.29 -5.56 3.52
C ILE A 198 -5.27 -6.98 4.10
N SER A 199 -4.12 -7.66 4.02
CA SER A 199 -3.97 -9.06 4.42
C SER A 199 -3.84 -9.23 5.94
N THR A 200 -3.44 -8.18 6.64
CA THR A 200 -3.09 -8.29 8.06
C THR A 200 -4.32 -8.00 8.94
N SER A 201 -4.80 -9.04 9.63
CA SER A 201 -5.93 -8.94 10.58
C SER A 201 -5.54 -8.24 11.89
N LYS A 202 -4.25 -8.24 12.25
CA LYS A 202 -3.67 -7.54 13.40
C LYS A 202 -2.80 -6.38 12.93
N ARG A 203 -3.39 -5.20 12.76
CA ARG A 203 -2.58 -4.00 12.51
C ARG A 203 -1.60 -3.82 13.68
N PRO A 204 -0.30 -3.54 13.44
CA PRO A 204 0.60 -3.09 14.50
C PRO A 204 -0.08 -1.95 15.27
N LYS A 205 0.07 -1.92 16.59
CA LYS A 205 -0.52 -0.87 17.45
C LYS A 205 -0.16 0.56 17.00
N ASN A 206 0.95 0.69 16.25
CA ASN A 206 1.47 1.96 15.74
C ASN A 206 1.41 2.10 14.21
N SER A 207 0.68 1.23 13.50
CA SER A 207 0.54 1.36 12.04
C SER A 207 -0.53 2.40 11.73
N PRO A 208 -0.22 3.46 10.95
CA PRO A 208 -1.19 4.50 10.67
C PRO A 208 -2.34 3.97 9.80
N ALA A 209 -3.53 4.52 9.99
CA ALA A 209 -4.68 4.21 9.15
C ALA A 209 -4.47 4.80 7.74
N ILE A 210 -4.88 4.06 6.72
CA ILE A 210 -4.92 4.58 5.35
C ILE A 210 -6.24 5.31 5.19
N ASP A 211 -6.18 6.56 4.75
CA ASP A 211 -7.36 7.30 4.31
C ASP A 211 -7.83 6.81 2.95
N GLY A 212 -9.09 6.41 2.81
CA GLY A 212 -9.69 5.99 1.53
C GLY A 212 -9.32 4.56 1.08
N ASP A 213 -9.62 4.25 -0.19
CA ASP A 213 -9.41 2.91 -0.77
C ASP A 213 -7.93 2.68 -1.14
N PRO A 214 -7.22 1.71 -0.51
CA PRO A 214 -5.81 1.45 -0.78
C PRO A 214 -5.56 0.95 -2.21
N TRP A 215 -6.55 0.30 -2.84
CA TRP A 215 -6.43 -0.14 -4.23
C TRP A 215 -6.54 1.01 -5.20
N ALA A 216 -7.45 1.96 -4.95
CA ALA A 216 -7.55 3.18 -5.75
C ALA A 216 -6.25 3.99 -5.71
N LYS A 217 -5.59 4.10 -4.54
CA LYS A 217 -4.26 4.71 -4.42
C LYS A 217 -3.21 3.97 -5.24
N LEU A 218 -3.17 2.65 -5.17
CA LEU A 218 -2.22 1.83 -5.93
C LEU A 218 -2.42 1.99 -7.44
N ARG A 219 -3.67 2.07 -7.93
CA ARG A 219 -3.97 2.34 -9.35
C ARG A 219 -3.48 3.71 -9.79
N LYS A 220 -3.68 4.76 -8.99
CA LYS A 220 -3.11 6.09 -9.27
C LYS A 220 -1.60 6.02 -9.40
N ILE A 221 -0.91 5.36 -8.46
CA ILE A 221 0.55 5.17 -8.53
C ILE A 221 0.94 4.44 -9.81
N ARG A 222 0.23 3.36 -10.18
CA ARG A 222 0.48 2.62 -11.43
C ARG A 222 0.35 3.52 -12.66
N GLN A 223 -0.71 4.34 -12.73
CA GLN A 223 -0.95 5.25 -13.87
C GLN A 223 0.17 6.29 -14.00
N HIS A 224 0.64 6.86 -12.89
CA HIS A 224 1.78 7.78 -12.91
C HIS A 224 3.09 7.10 -13.30
N VAL A 225 3.34 5.89 -12.80
CA VAL A 225 4.48 5.07 -13.22
C VAL A 225 4.41 4.82 -14.72
N GLY A 226 3.22 4.55 -15.26
CA GLY A 226 2.99 4.37 -16.69
C GLY A 226 3.38 5.59 -17.52
N LYS A 227 2.95 6.79 -17.10
CA LYS A 227 3.33 8.05 -17.77
C LYS A 227 4.84 8.23 -17.86
N HIS A 228 5.57 7.91 -16.80
CA HIS A 228 7.04 8.01 -16.78
C HIS A 228 7.75 6.84 -17.48
N ALA A 229 7.09 5.69 -17.58
CA ALA A 229 7.61 4.49 -18.21
C ALA A 229 7.22 4.37 -19.70
N GLN A 230 6.59 5.40 -20.28
CA GLN A 230 6.09 5.39 -21.66
C GLN A 230 5.11 4.24 -21.92
N TRP A 231 4.28 3.93 -20.93
CA TRP A 231 3.21 2.95 -21.08
C TRP A 231 2.07 3.56 -21.91
N GLU A 232 1.35 2.70 -22.62
CA GLU A 232 0.09 3.10 -23.23
C GLU A 232 -0.87 3.57 -22.12
N ASP A 233 -1.55 4.69 -22.36
CA ASP A 233 -2.45 5.26 -21.36
C ASP A 233 -3.66 4.35 -21.13
N GLU A 234 -3.96 4.10 -19.86
CA GLU A 234 -5.19 3.44 -19.47
C GLU A 234 -6.38 4.38 -19.72
N PRO A 235 -7.49 3.91 -20.32
CA PRO A 235 -8.67 4.74 -20.54
C PRO A 235 -9.14 5.41 -19.24
N THR A 236 -9.21 6.75 -19.22
CA THR A 236 -9.75 7.50 -18.09
C THR A 236 -11.26 7.38 -18.06
N LEU A 237 -11.81 6.96 -16.91
CA LEU A 237 -13.22 6.61 -16.78
C LEU A 237 -13.87 7.35 -15.59
N PRO A 238 -15.20 7.57 -15.64
CA PRO A 238 -15.95 8.22 -14.57
C PRO A 238 -15.88 7.42 -13.25
N PRO A 239 -16.16 8.06 -12.10
CA PRO A 239 -15.74 7.59 -10.78
C PRO A 239 -16.63 6.49 -10.19
N GLN A 240 -16.79 5.36 -10.88
CA GLN A 240 -17.41 4.15 -10.31
C GLN A 240 -16.36 3.03 -10.08
N PRO A 241 -16.18 2.56 -8.82
CA PRO A 241 -15.10 1.64 -8.47
C PRO A 241 -15.23 0.24 -9.12
N THR A 242 -16.45 -0.27 -9.32
CA THR A 242 -16.73 -1.57 -9.96
C THR A 242 -16.56 -1.55 -11.47
N GLN A 243 -17.06 -0.52 -12.14
CA GLN A 243 -16.90 -0.36 -13.60
C GLN A 243 -15.42 -0.20 -13.99
N SER A 244 -14.60 0.39 -13.12
CA SER A 244 -13.19 0.66 -13.41
C SER A 244 -12.34 -0.60 -13.66
N LEU A 245 -12.45 -1.64 -12.83
CA LEU A 245 -11.53 -2.79 -12.89
C LEU A 245 -11.80 -3.70 -14.10
N TRP A 246 -13.07 -3.91 -14.45
CA TRP A 246 -13.45 -4.68 -15.62
C TRP A 246 -13.02 -3.98 -16.92
N GLN A 247 -13.09 -2.66 -16.96
CA GLN A 247 -12.61 -1.86 -18.08
C GLN A 247 -11.08 -1.92 -18.18
N THR A 248 -10.36 -1.81 -17.05
CA THR A 248 -8.92 -2.08 -16.99
C THR A 248 -8.59 -3.46 -17.54
N LEU A 249 -9.37 -4.49 -17.20
CA LEU A 249 -9.17 -5.84 -17.72
C LEU A 249 -9.40 -5.92 -19.24
N LYS A 250 -10.45 -5.27 -19.75
CA LYS A 250 -10.74 -5.25 -21.19
C LYS A 250 -9.60 -4.58 -21.96
N TRP A 251 -9.10 -3.46 -21.45
CA TRP A 251 -7.91 -2.80 -22.01
C TRP A 251 -6.65 -3.67 -21.88
N LEU A 252 -6.44 -4.32 -20.72
CA LEU A 252 -5.33 -5.25 -20.50
C LEU A 252 -5.34 -6.41 -21.51
N LYS A 253 -6.51 -6.95 -21.86
CA LYS A 253 -6.65 -7.97 -22.92
C LYS A 253 -6.14 -7.47 -24.27
N THR A 254 -6.44 -6.21 -24.62
CA THR A 254 -5.99 -5.60 -25.86
C THR A 254 -4.47 -5.52 -25.91
N ILE A 255 -3.82 -4.96 -24.88
CA ILE A 255 -2.36 -4.84 -24.85
C ILE A 255 -1.67 -6.21 -24.76
N TYR A 256 -2.24 -7.18 -24.02
CA TYR A 256 -1.71 -8.55 -23.96
C TYR A 256 -1.72 -9.22 -25.34
N THR A 257 -2.81 -9.06 -26.09
CA THR A 257 -2.95 -9.61 -27.45
C THR A 257 -2.02 -8.92 -28.45
N GLN A 258 -1.80 -7.62 -28.33
CA GLN A 258 -0.83 -6.90 -29.16
C GLN A 258 0.61 -7.34 -28.83
N ARG A 259 0.94 -7.52 -27.55
CA ARG A 259 2.27 -7.95 -27.09
C ARG A 259 2.60 -9.37 -27.54
N THR A 260 1.64 -10.29 -27.50
CA THR A 260 1.87 -11.66 -28.01
C THR A 260 2.21 -11.68 -29.51
N ARG A 261 1.80 -10.65 -30.26
CA ARG A 261 2.17 -10.44 -31.67
C ARG A 261 3.52 -9.72 -31.85
N SER A 262 3.96 -8.94 -30.85
CA SER A 262 5.20 -8.14 -30.88
C SER A 262 6.13 -8.57 -29.73
N GLN A 263 6.95 -9.61 -29.96
CA GLN A 263 7.75 -10.24 -28.90
C GLN A 263 8.87 -9.37 -28.30
N ASN A 264 9.23 -8.25 -28.93
CA ASN A 264 10.44 -7.47 -28.59
C ASN A 264 10.21 -6.20 -27.74
N ASP A 265 8.97 -5.91 -27.33
CA ASP A 265 8.70 -4.71 -26.53
C ASP A 265 8.77 -4.98 -25.02
N ASN A 266 9.93 -4.65 -24.42
CA ASN A 266 10.15 -4.76 -22.97
C ASN A 266 9.30 -3.78 -22.15
N VAL A 267 8.93 -2.63 -22.71
CA VAL A 267 8.06 -1.65 -22.05
C VAL A 267 6.65 -2.22 -21.96
N MET A 268 6.12 -2.72 -23.08
CA MET A 268 4.81 -3.35 -23.15
C MET A 268 4.74 -4.62 -22.29
N ARG A 269 5.82 -5.42 -22.24
CA ARG A 269 5.92 -6.57 -21.32
C ARG A 269 5.75 -6.14 -19.86
N LYS A 270 6.49 -5.11 -19.42
CA LYS A 270 6.42 -4.62 -18.03
C LYS A 270 5.06 -4.01 -17.69
N GLN A 271 4.51 -3.22 -18.61
CA GLN A 271 3.16 -2.67 -18.47
C GLN A 271 2.13 -3.78 -18.28
N THR A 272 2.15 -4.78 -19.16
CA THR A 272 1.23 -5.92 -19.11
C THR A 272 1.38 -6.71 -17.81
N PHE A 273 2.61 -7.04 -17.41
CA PHE A 273 2.88 -7.78 -16.17
C PHE A 273 2.38 -7.05 -14.93
N TYR A 274 2.82 -5.81 -14.72
CA TYR A 274 2.46 -5.06 -13.51
C TYR A 274 0.97 -4.68 -13.47
N THR A 275 0.36 -4.46 -14.63
CA THR A 275 -1.09 -4.23 -14.74
C THR A 275 -1.87 -5.50 -14.41
N ALA A 276 -1.48 -6.64 -14.96
CA ALA A 276 -2.11 -7.93 -14.69
C ALA A 276 -1.99 -8.34 -13.22
N VAL A 277 -0.81 -8.19 -12.61
CA VAL A 277 -0.60 -8.47 -11.18
C VAL A 277 -1.50 -7.60 -10.31
N ASN A 278 -1.62 -6.31 -10.62
CA ASN A 278 -2.50 -5.40 -9.86
C ASN A 278 -3.97 -5.82 -9.99
N VAL A 279 -4.45 -6.06 -11.22
CA VAL A 279 -5.83 -6.52 -11.47
C VAL A 279 -6.11 -7.85 -10.78
N TYR A 280 -5.20 -8.82 -10.90
CA TYR A 280 -5.31 -10.12 -10.25
C TYR A 280 -5.49 -9.99 -8.74
N LEU A 281 -4.57 -9.28 -8.06
CA LEU A 281 -4.59 -9.18 -6.62
C LEU A 281 -5.75 -8.31 -6.10
N GLU A 282 -6.06 -7.21 -6.78
CA GLU A 282 -7.20 -6.35 -6.43
C GLU A 282 -8.53 -7.12 -6.57
N ALA A 283 -8.74 -7.77 -7.71
CA ALA A 283 -9.97 -8.50 -8.00
C ALA A 283 -10.13 -9.70 -7.05
N ALA A 284 -9.06 -10.47 -6.81
CA ALA A 284 -9.09 -11.56 -5.84
C ALA A 284 -9.45 -11.07 -4.43
N ALA A 285 -8.83 -9.97 -3.97
CA ALA A 285 -9.09 -9.42 -2.65
C ALA A 285 -10.53 -8.91 -2.50
N ARG A 286 -11.07 -8.21 -3.52
CA ARG A 286 -12.46 -7.74 -3.51
C ARG A 286 -13.46 -8.88 -3.57
N TYR A 287 -13.20 -9.90 -4.39
CA TYR A 287 -14.00 -11.12 -4.43
C TYR A 287 -14.07 -11.80 -3.05
N VAL A 288 -12.93 -11.96 -2.37
CA VAL A 288 -12.90 -12.58 -1.03
C VAL A 288 -13.48 -11.65 0.03
N ALA A 289 -13.36 -10.33 -0.09
CA ALA A 289 -14.02 -9.41 0.82
C ALA A 289 -15.55 -9.56 0.80
N ILE A 290 -16.14 -9.83 -0.37
CA ILE A 290 -17.58 -10.10 -0.52
C ILE A 290 -17.93 -11.53 -0.11
N SER A 291 -17.07 -12.49 -0.46
CA SER A 291 -17.36 -13.92 -0.31
C SER A 291 -17.04 -14.45 1.08
N GLU A 292 -15.94 -14.01 1.70
CA GLU A 292 -15.54 -14.31 3.08
C GLU A 292 -14.90 -13.10 3.78
N PRO A 293 -15.71 -12.12 4.23
CA PRO A 293 -15.23 -10.93 4.92
C PRO A 293 -14.34 -11.25 6.13
N SER A 294 -14.55 -12.40 6.78
CA SER A 294 -13.81 -12.82 7.97
C SER A 294 -12.31 -13.08 7.73
N LEU A 295 -11.91 -13.30 6.47
CA LEU A 295 -10.52 -13.49 6.07
C LEU A 295 -9.78 -12.18 5.75
N MET A 296 -10.51 -11.05 5.68
CA MET A 296 -9.98 -9.74 5.37
C MET A 296 -9.71 -8.91 6.64
N CYS A 297 -8.89 -7.87 6.54
CA CYS A 297 -8.78 -6.87 7.61
C CYS A 297 -10.17 -6.29 7.92
N LYS A 298 -10.48 -6.06 9.21
CA LYS A 298 -11.76 -5.48 9.68
C LYS A 298 -11.98 -4.12 9.02
N THR A 299 -12.63 -4.10 7.87
CA THR A 299 -13.24 -2.92 7.30
C THR A 299 -14.62 -2.76 7.93
N THR A 300 -15.05 -1.52 8.09
CA THR A 300 -16.17 -1.07 8.92
C THR A 300 -17.54 -1.57 8.49
N SER A 301 -17.67 -2.39 7.45
CA SER A 301 -18.96 -2.95 7.03
C SER A 301 -19.31 -4.20 7.86
N LYS A 302 -20.28 -4.03 8.76
CA LYS A 302 -21.01 -5.12 9.45
C LYS A 302 -21.93 -5.83 8.47
N GLN A 303 -21.35 -6.51 7.49
CA GLN A 303 -22.11 -7.12 6.42
C GLN A 303 -21.80 -8.62 6.39
N THR A 304 -22.70 -9.38 7.01
CA THR A 304 -22.74 -10.84 6.95
C THR A 304 -23.42 -11.25 5.65
N TYR A 305 -22.67 -11.88 4.74
CA TYR A 305 -23.20 -12.33 3.46
C TYR A 305 -23.04 -13.83 3.23
N SER A 306 -23.78 -14.32 2.24
CA SER A 306 -24.01 -15.72 1.88
C SER A 306 -22.73 -16.56 1.78
N GLN A 307 -22.74 -17.71 2.48
CA GLN A 307 -21.65 -18.66 2.71
C GLN A 307 -21.32 -19.57 1.50
N PHE A 308 -21.93 -19.33 0.34
CA PHE A 308 -21.82 -20.20 -0.83
C PHE A 308 -21.53 -19.41 -2.11
N PRO A 309 -20.30 -19.50 -2.68
CA PRO A 309 -19.93 -18.71 -3.86
C PRO A 309 -20.32 -19.32 -5.20
N ILE A 310 -20.49 -20.64 -5.28
CA ILE A 310 -20.23 -21.33 -6.55
C ILE A 310 -21.50 -21.70 -7.33
N TYR A 311 -22.67 -21.82 -6.68
CA TYR A 311 -23.88 -22.25 -7.38
C TYR A 311 -24.40 -21.26 -8.44
N GLY A 312 -23.99 -19.99 -8.39
CA GLY A 312 -24.38 -18.96 -9.37
C GLY A 312 -23.34 -18.68 -10.47
N MET A 313 -22.16 -19.29 -10.48
CA MET A 313 -21.04 -18.92 -11.39
C MET A 313 -20.97 -19.74 -12.69
N ILE A 314 -22.07 -20.41 -13.04
CA ILE A 314 -22.26 -21.17 -14.29
C ILE A 314 -23.08 -20.35 -15.31
N ILE A 315 -23.37 -19.07 -15.02
CA ILE A 315 -23.96 -18.16 -16.00
C ILE A 315 -22.83 -17.52 -16.79
N ASP A 316 -22.91 -17.65 -18.11
CA ASP A 316 -21.98 -17.05 -19.07
C ASP A 316 -21.90 -15.53 -18.80
N PRO A 317 -20.72 -14.90 -18.63
CA PRO A 317 -20.60 -13.46 -18.42
C PRO A 317 -21.22 -12.59 -19.52
N ASP A 318 -21.48 -13.16 -20.71
CA ASP A 318 -22.16 -12.47 -21.81
C ASP A 318 -23.71 -12.48 -21.67
N ASP A 319 -24.26 -13.39 -20.86
CA ASP A 319 -25.68 -13.46 -20.55
C ASP A 319 -25.99 -12.70 -19.25
N ARG A 320 -26.20 -11.39 -19.35
CA ARG A 320 -26.86 -10.66 -18.24
C ARG A 320 -28.25 -11.27 -18.05
N PRO A 321 -28.59 -11.85 -16.88
CA PRO A 321 -29.94 -12.28 -16.62
C PRO A 321 -30.84 -11.04 -16.56
N GLN A 322 -31.63 -10.81 -17.60
CA GLN A 322 -32.69 -9.81 -17.58
C GLN A 322 -33.83 -10.37 -16.74
N GLY A 323 -33.93 -9.96 -15.48
CA GLY A 323 -35.05 -10.34 -14.62
C GLY A 323 -35.48 -9.21 -13.70
N LYS A 324 -36.78 -8.93 -13.71
CA LYS A 324 -37.46 -7.80 -13.06
C LYS A 324 -37.73 -7.99 -11.55
N TYR A 325 -36.93 -8.78 -10.84
CA TYR A 325 -37.16 -9.09 -9.42
C TYR A 325 -35.85 -9.20 -8.65
N TYR A 326 -35.12 -8.11 -8.45
CA TYR A 326 -33.85 -8.23 -7.75
C TYR A 326 -33.60 -7.12 -6.73
N ASP A 327 -33.60 -7.57 -5.47
CA ASP A 327 -33.17 -6.91 -4.24
C ASP A 327 -31.63 -6.70 -4.25
N LYS A 328 -31.09 -5.91 -3.32
CA LYS A 328 -29.64 -5.57 -3.19
C LYS A 328 -28.67 -6.76 -3.28
N ASN A 329 -29.16 -7.97 -2.98
CA ASN A 329 -28.40 -9.23 -3.06
C ASN A 329 -27.97 -9.63 -4.49
N PHE A 330 -28.60 -9.11 -5.55
CA PHE A 330 -28.25 -9.43 -6.94
C PHE A 330 -27.11 -8.56 -7.49
N ASP A 331 -27.07 -7.28 -7.11
CA ASP A 331 -25.97 -6.38 -7.47
C ASP A 331 -24.65 -6.90 -6.88
N ASP A 332 -24.66 -7.36 -5.63
CA ASP A 332 -23.52 -7.98 -4.96
C ASP A 332 -23.08 -9.30 -5.64
N LEU A 333 -24.02 -10.08 -6.19
CA LEU A 333 -23.74 -11.32 -6.92
C LEU A 333 -23.04 -11.03 -8.26
N CYS A 334 -23.54 -10.04 -8.99
CA CYS A 334 -22.97 -9.58 -10.25
C CYS A 334 -21.56 -8.99 -10.03
N GLU A 335 -21.37 -8.17 -8.99
CA GLU A 335 -20.06 -7.62 -8.62
C GLU A 335 -19.07 -8.72 -8.22
N ARG A 336 -19.50 -9.69 -7.41
CA ARG A 336 -18.67 -10.86 -7.04
C ARG A 336 -18.21 -11.65 -8.27
N GLN A 337 -19.12 -11.93 -9.21
CA GLN A 337 -18.79 -12.62 -10.46
C GLN A 337 -17.78 -11.85 -11.30
N GLN A 338 -17.97 -10.53 -11.44
CA GLN A 338 -17.06 -9.67 -12.20
C GLN A 338 -15.64 -9.68 -11.60
N TYR A 339 -15.50 -9.57 -10.27
CA TYR A 339 -14.18 -9.65 -9.63
C TYR A 339 -13.54 -11.03 -9.78
N PHE A 340 -14.32 -12.10 -9.62
CA PHE A 340 -13.77 -13.44 -9.79
C PHE A 340 -13.26 -13.66 -11.21
N MET A 341 -14.07 -13.31 -12.21
CA MET A 341 -13.70 -13.44 -13.62
C MET A 341 -12.54 -12.53 -14.00
N ALA A 342 -12.47 -11.31 -13.47
CA ALA A 342 -11.35 -10.41 -13.68
C ALA A 342 -10.04 -10.98 -13.11
N SER A 343 -10.11 -11.51 -11.90
CA SER A 343 -8.97 -12.13 -11.24
C SER A 343 -8.46 -13.36 -12.01
N ILE A 344 -9.36 -14.28 -12.38
CA ILE A 344 -9.01 -15.48 -13.14
C ILE A 344 -8.40 -15.12 -14.48
N THR A 345 -9.02 -14.19 -15.21
CA THR A 345 -8.52 -13.76 -16.52
C THR A 345 -7.10 -13.19 -16.40
N ALA A 346 -6.87 -12.29 -15.44
CA ALA A 346 -5.55 -11.71 -15.23
C ALA A 346 -4.52 -12.75 -14.75
N LYS A 347 -4.94 -13.71 -13.93
CA LYS A 347 -4.09 -14.84 -13.51
C LYS A 347 -3.69 -15.74 -14.67
N LYS A 348 -4.64 -16.14 -15.53
CA LYS A 348 -4.36 -16.95 -16.72
C LYS A 348 -3.36 -16.25 -17.66
N MET A 349 -3.52 -14.95 -17.90
CA MET A 349 -2.53 -14.16 -18.66
C MET A 349 -1.10 -14.23 -18.07
N LEU A 350 -0.99 -14.27 -16.74
CA LEU A 350 0.30 -14.35 -16.05
C LEU A 350 0.88 -15.78 -16.07
N ASP A 351 0.03 -16.81 -16.05
CA ASP A 351 0.45 -18.21 -16.03
C ASP A 351 0.76 -18.73 -17.46
N ASP A 352 0.03 -18.27 -18.48
CA ASP A 352 0.15 -18.74 -19.87
C ASP A 352 1.45 -18.25 -20.56
N ASP A 353 2.06 -17.17 -20.05
CA ASP A 353 3.35 -16.66 -20.55
C ASP A 353 4.50 -17.07 -19.62
N TYR A 354 5.46 -17.84 -20.15
CA TYR A 354 6.59 -18.36 -19.37
C TYR A 354 7.37 -17.27 -18.60
N ALA A 355 7.62 -16.12 -19.23
CA ALA A 355 8.37 -15.04 -18.60
C ALA A 355 7.56 -14.37 -17.48
N PHE A 356 6.25 -14.24 -17.65
CA PHE A 356 5.36 -13.77 -16.58
C PHE A 356 5.23 -14.78 -15.45
N ALA A 357 5.15 -16.07 -15.74
CA ALA A 357 5.09 -17.11 -14.73
C ALA A 357 6.35 -17.11 -13.84
N GLU A 358 7.54 -16.96 -14.44
CA GLU A 358 8.79 -16.81 -13.69
C GLU A 358 8.81 -15.56 -12.81
N ASP A 359 8.42 -14.41 -13.35
CA ASP A 359 8.43 -13.15 -12.61
C ASP A 359 7.37 -13.12 -11.52
N LEU A 360 6.21 -13.73 -11.77
CA LEU A 360 5.17 -13.93 -10.78
C LEU A 360 5.68 -14.84 -9.66
N LEU A 361 6.39 -15.93 -9.97
CA LEU A 361 6.97 -16.81 -8.95
C LEU A 361 7.99 -16.08 -8.06
N LYS A 362 8.83 -15.23 -8.65
CA LYS A 362 9.77 -14.37 -7.89
C LYS A 362 9.01 -13.43 -6.96
N LEU A 363 7.95 -12.80 -7.47
CA LEU A 363 7.10 -11.90 -6.71
C LEU A 363 6.34 -12.63 -5.59
N GLN A 364 5.80 -13.82 -5.86
CA GLN A 364 5.12 -14.69 -4.88
C GLN A 364 6.01 -15.03 -3.70
N LYS A 365 7.29 -15.37 -3.98
CA LYS A 365 8.30 -15.66 -2.96
C LYS A 365 8.60 -14.41 -2.12
N ALA A 366 8.82 -13.26 -2.78
CA ALA A 366 9.09 -12.00 -2.09
C ALA A 366 7.91 -11.55 -1.21
N LEU A 367 6.69 -11.73 -1.68
CA LEU A 367 5.46 -11.33 -1.00
C LEU A 367 4.92 -12.36 -0.01
N LYS A 368 5.44 -13.59 -0.03
CA LYS A 368 4.99 -14.71 0.81
C LYS A 368 3.49 -14.98 0.65
N PHE A 369 3.04 -15.18 -0.60
CA PHE A 369 1.64 -15.43 -0.94
C PHE A 369 1.00 -16.55 -0.11
N ASN A 370 1.80 -17.57 0.24
CA ASN A 370 1.40 -18.70 1.09
C ASN A 370 0.91 -18.29 2.49
N ARG A 371 1.13 -17.05 2.92
CA ARG A 371 0.64 -16.54 4.21
C ARG A 371 -0.73 -15.89 4.12
N TRP A 372 -1.17 -15.53 2.93
CA TRP A 372 -2.41 -14.79 2.74
C TRP A 372 -3.58 -15.73 2.59
N ARG A 373 -4.30 -15.92 3.70
CA ARG A 373 -5.43 -16.86 3.80
C ARG A 373 -6.58 -16.50 2.85
N TRP A 374 -6.81 -15.21 2.61
CA TRP A 374 -7.77 -14.77 1.60
C TRP A 374 -7.33 -15.20 0.19
N LEU A 375 -6.04 -15.10 -0.14
CA LEU A 375 -5.55 -15.51 -1.46
C LEU A 375 -5.58 -17.03 -1.62
N GLU A 376 -5.30 -17.78 -0.55
CA GLU A 376 -5.46 -19.24 -0.51
C GLU A 376 -6.93 -19.64 -0.76
N ALA A 377 -7.89 -18.95 -0.11
CA ALA A 377 -9.32 -19.15 -0.35
C ALA A 377 -9.74 -18.83 -1.80
N PHE A 378 -9.22 -17.75 -2.38
CA PHE A 378 -9.42 -17.46 -3.79
C PHE A 378 -8.88 -18.58 -4.70
N ASN A 379 -7.67 -19.06 -4.43
CA ASN A 379 -7.03 -20.11 -5.24
C ASN A 379 -7.78 -21.46 -5.15
N ILE A 380 -8.42 -21.76 -4.03
CA ILE A 380 -9.33 -22.91 -3.89
C ILE A 380 -10.50 -22.76 -4.86
N ASP A 381 -11.20 -21.62 -4.82
CA ASP A 381 -12.35 -21.37 -5.70
C ASP A 381 -11.94 -21.38 -7.18
N PHE A 382 -10.75 -20.84 -7.50
CA PHE A 382 -10.16 -20.92 -8.83
C PHE A 382 -9.90 -22.38 -9.26
N SER A 383 -9.28 -23.20 -8.40
CA SER A 383 -8.99 -24.61 -8.70
C SER A 383 -10.28 -25.40 -8.94
N ILE A 384 -11.33 -25.14 -8.14
CA ILE A 384 -12.66 -25.74 -8.35
C ILE A 384 -13.25 -25.31 -9.70
N LYS A 385 -13.16 -24.03 -10.06
CA LYS A 385 -13.65 -23.51 -11.35
C LYS A 385 -12.90 -24.12 -12.54
N ASP A 386 -11.59 -24.31 -12.41
CA ASP A 386 -10.72 -24.89 -13.44
C ASP A 386 -10.76 -26.44 -13.44
N ARG A 387 -11.58 -27.05 -12.57
CA ARG A 387 -11.73 -28.50 -12.40
C ARG A 387 -10.48 -29.23 -11.91
N ASP A 388 -9.51 -28.52 -11.36
CA ASP A 388 -8.38 -29.10 -10.63
C ASP A 388 -8.81 -29.44 -9.19
N TYR A 389 -9.64 -30.47 -9.06
CA TYR A 389 -10.21 -30.89 -7.79
C TYR A 389 -9.15 -31.44 -6.83
N ASP A 390 -8.07 -32.06 -7.33
CA ASP A 390 -6.98 -32.54 -6.50
C ASP A 390 -6.22 -31.39 -5.83
N GLN A 391 -5.90 -30.32 -6.57
CA GLN A 391 -5.31 -29.12 -5.98
C GLN A 391 -6.26 -28.45 -4.98
N ALA A 392 -7.55 -28.34 -5.32
CA ALA A 392 -8.56 -27.79 -4.41
C ALA A 392 -8.62 -28.57 -3.10
N ILE A 393 -8.64 -29.91 -3.16
CA ILE A 393 -8.65 -30.81 -1.98
C ILE A 393 -7.39 -30.60 -1.14
N ARG A 394 -6.20 -30.54 -1.76
CA ARG A 394 -4.93 -30.31 -1.06
C ARG A 394 -4.96 -28.99 -0.30
N LEU A 395 -5.33 -27.90 -0.97
CA LEU A 395 -5.41 -26.56 -0.36
C LEU A 395 -6.45 -26.52 0.76
N LEU A 396 -7.68 -26.99 0.53
CA LEU A 396 -8.74 -27.05 1.53
C LEU A 396 -8.32 -27.85 2.77
N SER A 397 -7.70 -29.01 2.57
CA SER A 397 -7.25 -29.88 3.66
C SER A 397 -6.17 -29.22 4.52
N ASN A 398 -5.20 -28.54 3.90
CA ASN A 398 -4.16 -27.80 4.61
C ASN A 398 -4.76 -26.63 5.41
N LEU A 399 -5.70 -25.92 4.80
CA LEU A 399 -6.34 -24.75 5.38
C LEU A 399 -7.19 -25.15 6.61
N ILE A 400 -8.01 -26.21 6.50
CA ILE A 400 -8.79 -26.77 7.61
C ILE A 400 -7.89 -27.24 8.76
N LYS A 401 -6.75 -27.89 8.46
CA LYS A 401 -5.78 -28.34 9.47
C LYS A 401 -5.06 -27.20 10.19
N ALA A 402 -4.85 -26.07 9.51
CA ALA A 402 -3.95 -25.02 9.96
C ALA A 402 -4.51 -24.06 11.03
N GLY A 403 -5.78 -24.15 11.47
CA GLY A 403 -6.27 -23.18 12.44
C GLY A 403 -7.65 -23.37 13.05
N ASN A 404 -7.90 -22.56 14.08
CA ASN A 404 -9.20 -22.34 14.70
C ASN A 404 -9.98 -21.31 13.89
N TRP A 405 -10.69 -21.79 12.88
CA TRP A 405 -11.49 -20.94 11.99
C TRP A 405 -12.89 -20.68 12.55
N PRO A 406 -13.52 -19.55 12.21
CA PRO A 406 -14.92 -19.33 12.51
C PRO A 406 -15.75 -20.47 11.90
N LYS A 407 -16.67 -21.03 12.69
CA LYS A 407 -17.50 -22.16 12.26
C LYS A 407 -18.23 -21.95 10.92
N PRO A 408 -18.74 -20.75 10.57
CA PRO A 408 -19.27 -20.46 9.22
C PRO A 408 -18.29 -20.75 8.07
N VAL A 409 -17.02 -20.43 8.28
CA VAL A 409 -15.97 -20.59 7.27
C VAL A 409 -15.60 -22.07 7.11
N LEU A 410 -15.48 -22.79 8.24
CA LEU A 410 -15.26 -24.25 8.22
C LEU A 410 -16.38 -25.00 7.50
N TYR A 411 -17.63 -24.58 7.69
CA TYR A 411 -18.78 -25.16 7.04
C TYR A 411 -18.67 -25.07 5.52
N ARG A 412 -18.42 -23.86 5.00
CA ARG A 412 -18.22 -23.67 3.56
C ARG A 412 -17.11 -24.57 3.02
N TRP A 413 -15.95 -24.60 3.67
CA TRP A 413 -14.82 -25.41 3.19
C TRP A 413 -15.11 -26.91 3.22
N ARG A 414 -15.86 -27.40 4.22
CA ARG A 414 -16.31 -28.80 4.23
C ARG A 414 -17.29 -29.10 3.12
N VAL A 415 -18.20 -28.19 2.79
CA VAL A 415 -19.09 -28.35 1.63
C VAL A 415 -18.30 -28.36 0.32
N GLN A 416 -17.34 -27.44 0.15
CA GLN A 416 -16.47 -27.42 -1.02
C GLN A 416 -15.64 -28.70 -1.15
N LEU A 417 -15.11 -29.20 -0.02
CA LEU A 417 -14.34 -30.44 0.01
C LEU A 417 -15.21 -31.65 -0.34
N GLY A 418 -16.41 -31.75 0.23
CA GLY A 418 -17.40 -32.76 -0.13
C GLY A 418 -17.78 -32.69 -1.61
N SER A 419 -17.94 -31.49 -2.16
CA SER A 419 -18.24 -31.27 -3.58
C SER A 419 -17.09 -31.73 -4.49
N CYS A 420 -15.83 -31.45 -4.11
CA CYS A 420 -14.65 -31.93 -4.85
C CYS A 420 -14.56 -33.46 -4.85
N PHE A 421 -14.78 -34.10 -3.69
CA PHE A 421 -14.81 -35.57 -3.61
C PHE A 421 -15.98 -36.18 -4.40
N CYS A 422 -17.13 -35.50 -4.45
CA CYS A 422 -18.25 -35.91 -5.30
C CYS A 422 -17.87 -35.88 -6.78
N ALA A 423 -17.24 -34.78 -7.23
CA ALA A 423 -16.79 -34.62 -8.61
C ALA A 423 -15.71 -35.63 -9.02
N LEU A 424 -14.94 -36.16 -8.06
CA LEU A 424 -13.96 -37.24 -8.25
C LEU A 424 -14.54 -38.65 -8.00
N GLU A 425 -15.87 -38.78 -7.93
CA GLU A 425 -16.59 -40.05 -7.73
C GLU A 425 -16.26 -40.77 -6.39
N LYS A 426 -15.65 -40.07 -5.44
CA LYS A 426 -15.34 -40.57 -4.09
C LYS A 426 -16.52 -40.34 -3.16
N ILE A 427 -17.65 -40.98 -3.46
CA ILE A 427 -18.96 -40.71 -2.85
C ILE A 427 -18.96 -40.88 -1.32
N LYS A 428 -18.38 -41.97 -0.80
CA LYS A 428 -18.32 -42.23 0.65
C LYS A 428 -17.66 -41.06 1.40
N THR A 429 -16.51 -40.60 0.91
CA THR A 429 -15.77 -39.47 1.49
C THR A 429 -16.53 -38.15 1.34
N SER A 430 -17.17 -37.94 0.18
CA SER A 430 -18.01 -36.76 -0.07
C SER A 430 -19.14 -36.64 0.96
N VAL A 431 -19.89 -37.73 1.17
CA VAL A 431 -21.02 -37.77 2.11
C VAL A 431 -20.55 -37.48 3.54
N THR A 432 -19.39 -37.98 3.97
CA THR A 432 -18.84 -37.66 5.29
C THR A 432 -18.67 -36.15 5.50
N TYR A 433 -18.08 -35.45 4.54
CA TYR A 433 -17.87 -33.99 4.66
C TYR A 433 -19.16 -33.19 4.54
N LEU A 434 -20.09 -33.61 3.68
CA LEU A 434 -21.40 -32.96 3.53
C LEU A 434 -22.29 -33.17 4.76
N TYR A 435 -22.30 -34.37 5.33
CA TYR A 435 -23.03 -34.69 6.56
C TYR A 435 -22.56 -33.82 7.73
N ASP A 436 -21.24 -33.74 7.93
CA ASP A 436 -20.60 -32.87 8.92
C ASP A 436 -21.03 -31.41 8.78
N ALA A 437 -21.20 -30.94 7.54
CA ALA A 437 -21.62 -29.59 7.24
C ALA A 437 -23.12 -29.40 7.58
N VAL A 438 -23.98 -30.32 7.15
CA VAL A 438 -25.44 -30.27 7.37
C VAL A 438 -25.78 -30.36 8.86
N LEU A 439 -25.13 -31.24 9.62
CA LEU A 439 -25.32 -31.39 11.06
C LEU A 439 -25.09 -30.07 11.79
N TYR A 440 -24.06 -29.31 11.37
CA TYR A 440 -23.78 -28.00 11.95
C TYR A 440 -24.85 -26.95 11.63
N ALA A 441 -25.34 -26.91 10.38
CA ALA A 441 -26.42 -26.01 9.97
C ALA A 441 -27.71 -26.28 10.78
N LEU A 442 -28.04 -27.56 10.99
CA LEU A 442 -29.17 -27.99 11.80
C LEU A 442 -29.01 -27.59 13.28
N ILE A 443 -27.83 -27.76 13.87
CA ILE A 443 -27.56 -27.32 15.26
C ILE A 443 -27.70 -25.79 15.39
N LYS A 444 -27.24 -25.01 14.39
CA LYS A 444 -27.38 -23.55 14.41
C LYS A 444 -28.85 -23.13 14.30
N TRP A 445 -29.60 -23.75 13.38
CA TRP A 445 -31.02 -23.52 13.21
C TRP A 445 -31.79 -23.86 14.50
N ALA A 446 -31.53 -25.04 15.09
CA ALA A 446 -32.12 -25.45 16.36
C ALA A 446 -31.80 -24.46 17.49
N LYS A 447 -30.57 -23.95 17.59
CA LYS A 447 -30.20 -22.93 18.59
C LYS A 447 -30.88 -21.58 18.37
N PHE A 448 -31.12 -21.20 17.12
CA PHE A 448 -31.83 -19.97 16.79
C PHE A 448 -33.32 -20.08 17.17
N GLU A 449 -33.94 -21.21 16.82
CA GLU A 449 -35.35 -21.47 17.10
C GLU A 449 -35.63 -21.73 18.59
N LEU A 450 -34.69 -22.38 19.29
CA LEU A 450 -34.76 -22.62 20.74
C LEU A 450 -34.28 -21.41 21.57
N GLY A 451 -33.50 -20.50 21.00
CA GLY A 451 -33.02 -19.28 21.68
C GLY A 451 -33.97 -18.09 21.57
N SER A 452 -34.89 -18.11 20.61
CA SER A 452 -35.98 -17.12 20.45
C SER A 452 -37.25 -17.50 21.24
N ARG A 453 -37.25 -18.67 21.89
CA ARG A 453 -38.20 -19.05 22.95
C ARG A 453 -37.43 -19.06 24.28
N SER A 454 -37.97 -18.42 25.32
CA SER A 454 -37.38 -18.32 26.65
C SER A 454 -36.92 -19.70 27.23
N PRO A 455 -35.96 -19.71 28.17
CA PRO A 455 -35.06 -20.84 28.36
C PRO A 455 -35.74 -22.00 29.10
N LEU A 456 -35.98 -23.11 28.41
CA LEU A 456 -36.06 -24.40 29.09
C LEU A 456 -34.66 -24.97 29.20
N ARG A 457 -34.16 -25.03 30.44
CA ARG A 457 -32.94 -25.73 30.81
C ARG A 457 -32.97 -27.14 30.22
N CYS A 458 -32.11 -27.41 29.25
CA CYS A 458 -31.70 -28.77 28.93
C CYS A 458 -30.18 -28.83 28.98
N SER A 459 -29.69 -29.30 30.13
CA SER A 459 -28.32 -29.77 30.30
C SER A 459 -28.13 -31.03 29.45
N TYR A 460 -27.56 -30.89 28.26
CA TYR A 460 -27.00 -32.05 27.56
C TYR A 460 -25.56 -32.24 28.03
N HIS A 461 -25.39 -33.23 28.91
CA HIS A 461 -24.10 -33.84 29.14
C HIS A 461 -23.58 -34.46 27.84
N SER A 462 -22.31 -34.23 27.59
CA SER A 462 -21.51 -34.86 26.56
C SER A 462 -21.36 -36.35 26.85
N ASP A 463 -22.09 -37.21 26.14
CA ASP A 463 -21.76 -38.62 26.05
C ASP A 463 -21.68 -39.03 24.58
N SER A 464 -20.45 -39.39 24.16
CA SER A 464 -20.09 -39.77 22.79
C SER A 464 -20.43 -41.22 22.45
N SER A 465 -21.33 -41.88 23.17
CA SER A 465 -21.55 -43.33 23.06
C SER A 465 -22.85 -43.72 22.34
N TYR A 466 -23.69 -42.76 21.94
CA TYR A 466 -24.99 -43.06 21.34
C TYR A 466 -24.99 -43.19 19.80
N PHE A 467 -23.86 -42.95 19.12
CA PHE A 467 -23.82 -42.86 17.64
C PHE A 467 -22.94 -43.89 16.93
N ASP A 468 -22.32 -44.83 17.65
CA ASP A 468 -21.57 -45.94 17.01
C ASP A 468 -22.48 -47.01 16.39
N GLY A 469 -23.79 -46.99 16.69
CA GLY A 469 -24.76 -47.97 16.15
C GLY A 469 -25.14 -47.77 14.67
N TYR A 470 -24.92 -46.58 14.10
CA TYR A 470 -25.36 -46.27 12.72
C TYR A 470 -24.27 -46.40 11.66
N ILE A 471 -23.01 -46.62 12.04
CA ILE A 471 -21.88 -46.81 11.10
C ILE A 471 -21.75 -48.27 10.63
N SER A 472 -22.49 -49.22 11.22
CA SER A 472 -22.39 -50.66 10.88
C SER A 472 -23.41 -51.15 9.84
N ARG A 473 -24.22 -50.26 9.22
CA ARG A 473 -25.21 -50.65 8.19
C ARG A 473 -25.29 -49.70 6.99
N ALA A 474 -24.13 -49.28 6.45
CA ALA A 474 -24.03 -48.60 5.15
C ALA A 474 -22.90 -49.18 4.31
#